data_AF-M7U058-F1
#
_entry.id   AF-M7U058-F1
#
_cell.length_a   1.000
_cell.length_b   1.000
_cell.length_c   1.000
_cell.angle_alpha   90.00
_cell.angle_beta   90.00
_cell.angle_gamma   90.00
#
_symmetry.space_group_name_H-M   'P 1'
#
loop_
_entity.id
_entity.type
_entity.pdbx_description
1 polymer ?
#
loop_
_entity_poly.entity_id
_entity_poly.type
_entity_poly.pdbx_seq_one_letter_code
_entity_poly.pdbx_strand_id
1 'polypeptide(L)'
;MKAVIVKTAGKAIVSNIPEPALKPDFVKVKTVAVAINPKSGTFAEAIFAPDGIFTKIPDSMSFEDAATIGVAILSTGQALYMNLNLPLPTEPSKTPFPILIYGGSTTCGAMAIQFAKLSGLTVITACSPSNFDYVKSLGADAVFDYHSPTCGADIRAYTNSSLHYIYDCICSESTFAICAAAFPEKGSFTGELKLIGVLPVDTFARKNEENVDAKAFLAYTAFGKAFSKFGLDIPFYPEHYEFAVRFWKMSAKLLEEGKIKNQPAIVRPGGLKGVIDGMLEVSEGKVSAGKLVYRIDETTTDEELEKMDNEEGQEIKGPDLYKSQWMK
;
A
#
# COMPACT_ATOMS: atom_id res chain seq x y z
N MET A 1 -22.60 13.76 -9.38
CA MET A 1 -21.81 12.56 -9.69
C MET A 1 -21.99 11.56 -8.57
N LYS A 2 -22.00 10.27 -8.87
CA LYS A 2 -22.12 9.18 -7.91
C LYS A 2 -20.81 8.98 -7.17
N ALA A 3 -20.89 8.79 -5.86
CA ALA A 3 -19.75 8.51 -5.00
C ALA A 3 -20.16 7.63 -3.82
N VAL A 4 -19.21 6.86 -3.29
CA VAL A 4 -19.35 6.25 -1.97
C VAL A 4 -19.09 7.33 -0.93
N ILE A 5 -20.06 7.57 -0.06
CA ILE A 5 -19.95 8.50 1.07
C ILE A 5 -20.13 7.77 2.39
N VAL A 6 -19.43 8.24 3.42
CA VAL A 6 -19.64 7.78 4.79
C VAL A 6 -20.81 8.57 5.37
N LYS A 7 -21.93 7.89 5.64
CA LYS A 7 -23.14 8.51 6.23
C LYS A 7 -22.97 8.73 7.72
N THR A 8 -22.44 7.71 8.40
CA THR A 8 -22.04 7.75 9.82
C THR A 8 -20.84 6.83 10.03
N ALA A 9 -20.19 6.90 11.19
CA ALA A 9 -19.06 6.04 11.51
C ALA A 9 -19.39 4.56 11.26
N GLY A 10 -18.64 3.92 10.36
CA GLY A 10 -18.86 2.52 10.00
C GLY A 10 -20.10 2.26 9.12
N LYS A 11 -20.75 3.28 8.55
CA LYS A 11 -21.83 3.10 7.56
C LYS A 11 -21.57 3.92 6.30
N ALA A 12 -21.56 3.25 5.14
CA ALA A 12 -21.39 3.89 3.84
C ALA A 12 -22.59 3.65 2.93
N ILE A 13 -22.81 4.58 2.00
CA ILE A 13 -23.80 4.49 0.93
C ILE A 13 -23.21 4.98 -0.38
N VAL A 14 -23.81 4.59 -1.49
CA VAL A 14 -23.61 5.28 -2.77
C VAL A 14 -24.64 6.40 -2.85
N SER A 15 -24.21 7.61 -3.17
CA SER A 15 -25.08 8.78 -3.23
C SER A 15 -24.68 9.72 -4.37
N ASN A 16 -25.62 10.57 -4.78
CA ASN A 16 -25.37 11.65 -5.72
C ASN A 16 -24.80 12.86 -4.97
N ILE A 17 -23.54 13.20 -5.26
CA ILE A 17 -22.88 14.37 -4.70
C ILE A 17 -22.69 15.47 -5.76
N PRO A 18 -22.71 16.76 -5.35
CA PRO A 18 -22.28 17.84 -6.23
C PRO A 18 -20.87 17.58 -6.74
N GLU A 19 -20.63 17.80 -8.03
CA GLU A 19 -19.28 17.71 -8.57
C GLU A 19 -18.42 18.85 -7.99
N PRO A 20 -17.26 18.56 -7.37
CA PRO A 20 -16.34 19.59 -6.92
C PRO A 20 -15.86 20.49 -8.05
N ALA A 21 -15.67 21.78 -7.77
CA ALA A 21 -15.04 22.69 -8.72
C ALA A 21 -13.57 22.29 -8.97
N LEU A 22 -13.15 22.32 -10.24
CA LEU A 22 -11.76 22.10 -10.62
C LEU A 22 -10.87 23.21 -10.04
N LYS A 23 -9.85 22.82 -9.29
CA LYS A 23 -8.85 23.74 -8.73
C LYS A 23 -7.68 23.93 -9.70
N PRO A 24 -6.94 25.06 -9.62
CA PRO A 24 -5.64 25.18 -10.28
C PRO A 24 -4.73 24.01 -9.90
N ASP A 25 -3.89 23.55 -10.83
CA ASP A 25 -2.93 22.45 -10.65
C ASP A 25 -3.53 21.06 -10.36
N PHE A 26 -4.83 20.91 -10.61
CA PHE A 26 -5.53 19.62 -10.57
C PHE A 26 -6.00 19.23 -11.97
N VAL A 27 -6.05 17.92 -12.19
CA VAL A 27 -6.65 17.31 -13.37
C VAL A 27 -7.93 16.58 -12.97
N LYS A 28 -9.03 16.87 -13.68
CA LYS A 28 -10.26 16.06 -13.57
C LYS A 28 -10.05 14.75 -14.30
N VAL A 29 -10.21 13.64 -13.59
CA VAL A 29 -10.11 12.29 -14.13
C VAL A 29 -11.48 11.65 -14.07
N LYS A 30 -11.99 11.22 -15.22
CA LYS A 30 -13.16 10.32 -15.28
C LYS A 30 -12.72 8.94 -14.82
N THR A 31 -13.31 8.43 -13.75
CA THR A 31 -12.93 7.15 -13.17
C THR A 31 -13.54 6.00 -13.98
N VAL A 32 -12.70 5.04 -14.39
CA VAL A 32 -13.15 3.84 -15.13
C VAL A 32 -13.21 2.62 -14.20
N ALA A 33 -12.16 2.40 -13.42
CA ALA A 33 -12.08 1.33 -12.44
C ALA A 33 -11.44 1.84 -11.14
N VAL A 34 -11.82 1.23 -10.01
CA VAL A 34 -11.29 1.54 -8.69
C VAL A 34 -10.84 0.28 -7.99
N ALA A 35 -9.71 0.36 -7.28
CA ALA A 35 -9.22 -0.73 -6.45
C ALA A 35 -9.41 -0.40 -4.96
N ILE A 36 -9.80 -1.40 -4.17
CA ILE A 36 -9.96 -1.21 -2.72
C ILE A 36 -8.59 -1.09 -2.07
N ASN A 37 -8.43 -0.04 -1.27
CA ASN A 37 -7.41 -0.02 -0.22
C ASN A 37 -8.12 -0.06 1.13
N PRO A 38 -7.51 -0.64 2.17
CA PRO A 38 -8.22 -0.91 3.41
C PRO A 38 -8.73 0.35 4.16
N LYS A 39 -8.25 1.56 3.81
CA LYS A 39 -8.37 2.76 4.68
C LYS A 39 -8.85 4.05 3.99
N SER A 40 -8.97 4.05 2.67
CA SER A 40 -9.44 5.20 1.87
C SER A 40 -9.50 4.83 0.39
N GLY A 41 -10.27 5.58 -0.40
CA GLY A 41 -10.23 5.46 -1.85
C GLY A 41 -10.86 6.63 -2.59
N THR A 42 -10.77 6.53 -3.90
CA THR A 42 -11.26 7.49 -4.90
C THR A 42 -12.60 7.02 -5.48
N PHE A 43 -13.51 6.56 -4.62
CA PHE A 43 -14.73 5.84 -5.01
C PHE A 43 -15.81 6.80 -5.51
N ALA A 44 -15.60 7.37 -6.69
CA ALA A 44 -16.51 8.29 -7.35
C ALA A 44 -16.37 8.20 -8.88
N GLU A 45 -17.39 8.65 -9.61
CA GLU A 45 -17.39 8.71 -11.08
C GLU A 45 -16.31 9.63 -11.66
N ALA A 46 -15.88 10.62 -10.90
CA ALA A 46 -14.76 11.48 -11.24
C ALA A 46 -13.97 11.86 -9.98
N ILE A 47 -12.66 12.03 -10.16
CA ILE A 47 -11.76 12.53 -9.12
C ILE A 47 -10.93 13.70 -9.64
N PHE A 48 -10.34 14.42 -8.68
CA PHE A 48 -9.45 15.53 -8.92
C PHE A 48 -8.09 15.16 -8.34
N ALA A 49 -7.13 14.86 -9.21
CA ALA A 49 -5.78 14.52 -8.82
C ALA A 49 -4.87 15.75 -8.97
N PRO A 50 -3.97 16.05 -8.01
CA PRO A 50 -2.94 17.04 -8.23
C PRO A 50 -2.04 16.57 -9.37
N ASP A 51 -1.52 17.51 -10.15
CA ASP A 51 -0.65 17.20 -11.28
C ASP A 51 0.59 16.38 -10.86
N GLY A 52 1.15 15.60 -11.79
CA GLY A 52 2.46 14.96 -11.61
C GLY A 52 2.55 13.67 -10.78
N ILE A 53 1.51 13.26 -10.05
CA ILE A 53 1.49 12.01 -9.26
C ILE A 53 0.64 10.89 -9.91
N PHE A 54 0.54 10.92 -11.23
CA PHE A 54 -0.10 9.91 -12.06
C PHE A 54 0.68 9.78 -13.37
N THR A 55 0.37 8.73 -14.13
CA THR A 55 0.97 8.49 -15.45
C THR A 55 -0.09 7.99 -16.42
N LYS A 56 0.19 8.09 -17.72
CA LYS A 56 -0.59 7.40 -18.74
C LYS A 56 -0.51 5.88 -18.48
N ILE A 57 -1.65 5.21 -18.55
CA ILE A 57 -1.72 3.75 -18.51
C ILE A 57 -1.04 3.22 -19.80
N PRO A 58 -0.07 2.30 -19.70
CA PRO A 58 0.50 1.65 -20.88
C PRO A 58 -0.58 0.96 -21.71
N ASP A 59 -0.46 0.98 -23.04
CA ASP A 59 -1.47 0.38 -23.93
C ASP A 59 -1.62 -1.15 -23.71
N SER A 60 -0.64 -1.79 -23.07
CA SER A 60 -0.64 -3.20 -22.69
C SER A 60 -1.38 -3.50 -21.37
N MET A 61 -1.90 -2.50 -20.66
CA MET A 61 -2.48 -2.64 -19.33
C MET A 61 -3.96 -2.25 -19.33
N SER A 62 -4.78 -3.10 -18.71
CA SER A 62 -6.21 -2.81 -18.51
C SER A 62 -6.42 -1.68 -17.48
N PHE A 63 -7.59 -1.06 -17.49
CA PHE A 63 -7.95 -0.09 -16.44
C PHE A 63 -8.01 -0.76 -15.06
N GLU A 64 -8.42 -2.02 -15.01
CA GLU A 64 -8.53 -2.80 -13.79
C GLU A 64 -7.17 -3.08 -13.17
N ASP A 65 -6.20 -3.52 -13.98
CA ASP A 65 -4.81 -3.72 -13.54
C ASP A 65 -4.17 -2.41 -13.10
N ALA A 66 -4.37 -1.34 -13.89
CA ALA A 66 -3.85 -0.01 -13.58
C ALA A 66 -4.45 0.58 -12.28
N ALA A 67 -5.69 0.24 -11.92
CA ALA A 67 -6.29 0.69 -10.67
C ALA A 67 -5.54 0.15 -9.44
N THR A 68 -4.78 -0.94 -9.58
CA THR A 68 -4.15 -1.61 -8.43
C THR A 68 -2.83 -0.98 -7.97
N ILE A 69 -2.14 -0.23 -8.85
CA ILE A 69 -0.73 0.15 -8.67
C ILE A 69 -0.50 1.46 -7.91
N GLY A 70 -1.46 2.39 -7.92
CA GLY A 70 -1.22 3.79 -7.53
C GLY A 70 -0.64 3.96 -6.13
N VAL A 71 -1.36 3.43 -5.13
CA VAL A 71 -0.90 3.47 -3.72
C VAL A 71 0.37 2.65 -3.54
N ALA A 72 0.49 1.50 -4.21
CA ALA A 72 1.62 0.60 -4.04
C ALA A 72 2.94 1.22 -4.49
N ILE A 73 2.94 1.94 -5.62
CA ILE A 73 4.10 2.67 -6.13
C ILE A 73 4.50 3.77 -5.15
N LEU A 74 3.56 4.63 -4.74
CA LEU A 74 3.85 5.71 -3.79
C LEU A 74 4.40 5.18 -2.47
N SER A 75 3.76 4.16 -1.90
CA SER A 75 4.19 3.53 -0.65
C SER A 75 5.57 2.90 -0.76
N THR A 76 5.85 2.21 -1.86
CA THR A 76 7.18 1.62 -2.12
C THR A 76 8.24 2.71 -2.23
N GLY A 77 7.93 3.80 -2.95
CA GLY A 77 8.83 4.94 -3.12
C GLY A 77 9.27 5.56 -1.80
N GLN A 78 8.29 5.81 -0.93
CA GLN A 78 8.55 6.39 0.39
C GLN A 78 9.26 5.41 1.32
N ALA A 79 8.83 4.15 1.36
CA ALA A 79 9.43 3.15 2.24
C ALA A 79 10.89 2.90 1.86
N LEU A 80 11.13 2.44 0.63
CA LEU A 80 12.46 1.98 0.21
C LEU A 80 13.45 3.13 0.01
N TYR A 81 13.02 4.26 -0.56
CA TYR A 81 13.96 5.27 -1.02
C TYR A 81 13.98 6.53 -0.17
N MET A 82 12.84 7.01 0.33
CA MET A 82 12.84 8.20 1.21
C MET A 82 13.22 7.88 2.66
N ASN A 83 12.82 6.71 3.18
CA ASN A 83 13.03 6.36 4.58
C ASN A 83 14.22 5.41 4.77
N LEU A 84 14.27 4.32 3.99
CA LEU A 84 15.37 3.36 4.09
C LEU A 84 16.63 3.80 3.31
N ASN A 85 16.55 4.83 2.47
CA ASN A 85 17.64 5.36 1.64
C ASN A 85 18.34 4.27 0.81
N LEU A 86 17.56 3.36 0.23
CA LEU A 86 18.08 2.27 -0.59
C LEU A 86 18.51 2.76 -1.98
N PRO A 87 19.40 2.04 -2.68
CA PRO A 87 19.77 2.35 -4.07
C PRO A 87 18.55 2.32 -4.99
N LEU A 88 18.41 3.30 -5.89
CA LEU A 88 17.30 3.33 -6.84
C LEU A 88 17.46 2.25 -7.93
N PRO A 89 16.38 1.81 -8.60
CA PRO A 89 16.45 0.89 -9.74
C PRO A 89 17.35 1.38 -10.89
N THR A 90 17.52 2.70 -11.02
CA THR A 90 18.40 3.32 -12.03
C THR A 90 19.87 3.28 -11.65
N GLU A 91 20.18 3.10 -10.37
CA GLU A 91 21.53 3.05 -9.81
C GLU A 91 21.61 1.88 -8.80
N PRO A 92 21.47 0.63 -9.28
CA PRO A 92 21.38 -0.53 -8.39
C PRO A 92 22.68 -0.75 -7.62
N SER A 93 22.56 -1.39 -6.45
CA SER A 93 23.73 -1.78 -5.67
C SER A 93 24.62 -2.74 -6.48
N LYS A 94 25.93 -2.49 -6.46
CA LYS A 94 26.94 -3.43 -6.99
C LYS A 94 27.26 -4.55 -6.00
N THR A 95 26.98 -4.33 -4.72
CA THR A 95 27.18 -5.29 -3.63
C THR A 95 25.83 -5.56 -2.99
N PRO A 96 25.16 -6.68 -3.32
CA PRO A 96 23.85 -7.00 -2.75
C PRO A 96 23.91 -7.11 -1.23
N PHE A 97 22.89 -6.59 -0.57
CA PHE A 97 22.67 -6.74 0.87
C PHE A 97 21.19 -7.11 1.12
N PRO A 98 20.88 -7.79 2.24
CA PRO A 98 19.54 -8.28 2.50
C PRO A 98 18.58 -7.18 2.93
N ILE A 99 17.34 -7.30 2.46
CA ILE A 99 16.17 -6.58 2.96
C ILE A 99 15.03 -7.56 3.20
N LEU A 100 14.33 -7.41 4.32
CA LEU A 100 13.10 -8.13 4.60
C LEU A 100 11.91 -7.27 4.22
N ILE A 101 11.10 -7.76 3.30
CA ILE A 101 9.79 -7.20 2.97
C ILE A 101 8.76 -8.11 3.62
N TYR A 102 8.33 -7.77 4.83
CA TYR A 102 7.34 -8.57 5.55
C TYR A 102 5.95 -8.36 4.91
N GLY A 103 5.23 -9.45 4.63
CA GLY A 103 3.94 -9.40 3.95
C GLY A 103 4.06 -9.30 2.43
N GLY A 104 4.93 -10.11 1.82
CA GLY A 104 5.26 -10.04 0.39
C GLY A 104 4.08 -10.23 -0.58
N SER A 105 3.01 -10.90 -0.14
CA SER A 105 1.79 -11.11 -0.94
C SER A 105 0.77 -9.98 -0.80
N THR A 106 1.03 -8.96 0.01
CA THR A 106 0.22 -7.72 0.04
C THR A 106 0.50 -6.85 -1.19
N THR A 107 -0.36 -5.87 -1.48
CA THR A 107 -0.10 -4.96 -2.61
C THR A 107 1.20 -4.18 -2.44
N CYS A 108 1.48 -3.65 -1.24
CA CYS A 108 2.72 -2.94 -0.97
C CYS A 108 3.93 -3.88 -1.04
N GLY A 109 3.84 -5.06 -0.41
CA GLY A 109 4.93 -6.04 -0.42
C GLY A 109 5.27 -6.54 -1.83
N ALA A 110 4.25 -6.85 -2.64
CA ALA A 110 4.43 -7.32 -4.00
C ALA A 110 5.11 -6.28 -4.90
N MET A 111 4.78 -5.00 -4.74
CA MET A 111 5.46 -3.92 -5.44
C MET A 111 6.88 -3.73 -4.93
N ALA A 112 7.07 -3.71 -3.60
CA ALA A 112 8.37 -3.52 -2.98
C ALA A 112 9.37 -4.63 -3.33
N ILE A 113 8.94 -5.88 -3.45
CA ILE A 113 9.82 -7.00 -3.88
C ILE A 113 10.45 -6.70 -5.23
N GLN A 114 9.65 -6.26 -6.19
CA GLN A 114 10.13 -5.98 -7.56
C GLN A 114 11.11 -4.80 -7.55
N PHE A 115 10.77 -3.72 -6.84
CA PHE A 115 11.64 -2.55 -6.73
C PHE A 115 12.96 -2.86 -6.01
N ALA A 116 12.92 -3.56 -4.87
CA ALA A 116 14.12 -3.97 -4.15
C ALA A 116 15.02 -4.89 -4.99
N LYS A 117 14.41 -5.77 -5.80
CA LYS A 117 15.16 -6.63 -6.71
C LYS A 117 15.85 -5.82 -7.82
N LEU A 118 15.13 -4.88 -8.43
CA LEU A 118 15.69 -3.96 -9.43
C LEU A 118 16.77 -3.04 -8.85
N SER A 119 16.70 -2.73 -7.56
CA SER A 119 17.71 -2.00 -6.79
C SER A 119 18.98 -2.83 -6.49
N GLY A 120 19.06 -4.08 -6.94
CA GLY A 120 20.23 -4.95 -6.75
C GLY A 120 20.34 -5.56 -5.35
N LEU A 121 19.23 -5.66 -4.61
CA LEU A 121 19.21 -6.20 -3.25
C LEU A 121 18.89 -7.70 -3.21
N THR A 122 19.26 -8.34 -2.11
CA THR A 122 18.81 -9.71 -1.79
C THR A 122 17.47 -9.61 -1.07
N VAL A 123 16.39 -10.04 -1.73
CA VAL A 123 15.03 -9.81 -1.25
C VAL A 123 14.54 -11.02 -0.47
N ILE A 124 14.26 -10.82 0.81
CA ILE A 124 13.68 -11.82 1.70
C ILE A 124 12.25 -11.40 2.00
N THR A 125 11.32 -12.35 2.03
CA THR A 125 9.95 -12.06 2.39
C THR A 125 9.33 -13.14 3.27
N ALA A 126 8.29 -12.77 3.99
CA ALA A 126 7.44 -13.68 4.76
C ALA A 126 5.99 -13.54 4.31
N CYS A 127 5.35 -14.65 3.98
CA CYS A 127 3.95 -14.72 3.56
C CYS A 127 3.40 -16.14 3.83
N SER A 128 2.12 -16.40 3.51
CA SER A 128 1.55 -17.75 3.62
C SER A 128 2.12 -18.66 2.52
N PRO A 129 2.34 -19.97 2.77
CA PRO A 129 2.92 -20.91 1.81
C PRO A 129 2.25 -20.93 0.43
N SER A 130 0.93 -20.77 0.39
CA SER A 130 0.15 -20.72 -0.85
C SER A 130 0.56 -19.59 -1.81
N ASN A 131 1.27 -18.57 -1.31
CA ASN A 131 1.70 -17.41 -2.09
C ASN A 131 3.21 -17.44 -2.43
N PHE A 132 3.94 -18.51 -2.10
CA PHE A 132 5.39 -18.58 -2.27
C PHE A 132 5.81 -18.44 -3.74
N ASP A 133 5.17 -19.19 -4.63
CA ASP A 133 5.51 -19.14 -6.06
C ASP A 133 5.20 -17.77 -6.66
N TYR A 134 4.10 -17.16 -6.22
CA TYR A 134 3.75 -15.80 -6.61
C TYR A 134 4.85 -14.80 -6.22
N VAL A 135 5.26 -14.75 -4.95
CA VAL A 135 6.27 -13.77 -4.50
C VAL A 135 7.67 -14.06 -5.05
N LYS A 136 8.02 -15.34 -5.29
CA LYS A 136 9.25 -15.71 -6.02
C LYS A 136 9.21 -15.21 -7.46
N SER A 137 8.06 -15.30 -8.13
CA SER A 137 7.88 -14.77 -9.49
C SER A 137 7.98 -13.23 -9.58
N LEU A 138 7.98 -12.54 -8.43
CA LEU A 138 8.21 -11.10 -8.33
C LEU A 138 9.68 -10.74 -8.09
N GLY A 139 10.52 -11.72 -7.72
CA GLY A 139 11.94 -11.52 -7.46
C GLY A 139 12.40 -11.77 -6.03
N ALA A 140 11.55 -12.34 -5.16
CA ALA A 140 12.00 -12.77 -3.83
C ALA A 140 13.05 -13.89 -3.93
N ASP A 141 14.21 -13.69 -3.29
CA ASP A 141 15.31 -14.65 -3.23
C ASP A 141 15.06 -15.74 -2.18
N ALA A 142 14.40 -15.39 -1.06
CA ALA A 142 13.97 -16.32 -0.03
C ALA A 142 12.59 -15.96 0.50
N VAL A 143 11.80 -17.00 0.81
CA VAL A 143 10.42 -16.86 1.30
C VAL A 143 10.24 -17.75 2.52
N PHE A 144 9.71 -17.17 3.60
CA PHE A 144 9.49 -17.85 4.87
C PHE A 144 8.00 -17.90 5.20
N ASP A 145 7.56 -19.00 5.82
CA ASP A 145 6.20 -19.13 6.33
C ASP A 145 6.11 -18.37 7.65
N TYR A 146 5.33 -17.30 7.69
CA TYR A 146 5.16 -16.52 8.91
C TYR A 146 4.42 -17.28 10.02
N HIS A 147 3.73 -18.38 9.71
CA HIS A 147 3.11 -19.22 10.74
C HIS A 147 4.16 -20.03 11.52
N SER A 148 5.39 -20.15 11.00
CA SER A 148 6.48 -20.81 11.71
C SER A 148 6.84 -20.02 12.98
N PRO A 149 6.88 -20.66 14.16
CA PRO A 149 7.29 -20.00 15.40
C PRO A 149 8.75 -19.52 15.37
N THR A 150 9.57 -20.07 14.46
CA THR A 150 10.97 -19.69 14.26
C THR A 150 11.20 -18.75 13.09
N CYS A 151 10.16 -18.31 12.38
CA CYS A 151 10.29 -17.53 11.13
C CYS A 151 11.34 -16.40 11.22
N GLY A 152 11.29 -15.56 12.26
CA GLY A 152 12.27 -14.49 12.44
C GLY A 152 13.69 -15.00 12.70
N ALA A 153 13.86 -16.02 13.54
CA ALA A 153 15.16 -16.62 13.80
C ALA A 153 15.75 -17.30 12.55
N ASP A 154 14.91 -17.94 11.74
CA ASP A 154 15.30 -18.58 10.49
C ASP A 154 15.74 -17.54 9.45
N ILE A 155 15.06 -16.38 9.37
CA ILE A 155 15.48 -15.24 8.55
C ILE A 155 16.84 -14.70 9.02
N ARG A 156 17.03 -14.53 10.33
CA ARG A 156 18.32 -14.06 10.89
C ARG A 156 19.44 -15.03 10.56
N ALA A 157 19.21 -16.33 10.70
CA ALA A 157 20.17 -17.38 10.35
C ALA A 157 20.48 -17.37 8.85
N TYR A 158 19.46 -17.28 7.99
CA TYR A 158 19.64 -17.20 6.54
C TYR A 158 20.49 -16.00 6.11
N THR A 159 20.34 -14.87 6.79
CA THR A 159 21.12 -13.65 6.51
C THR A 159 22.48 -13.62 7.21
N ASN A 160 22.87 -14.67 7.96
CA ASN A 160 24.06 -14.65 8.81
C ASN A 160 24.11 -13.39 9.69
N SER A 161 22.98 -12.98 10.27
CA SER A 161 22.85 -11.77 11.08
C SER A 161 23.25 -10.46 10.37
N SER A 162 23.06 -10.37 9.05
CA SER A 162 23.34 -9.15 8.26
C SER A 162 22.09 -8.40 7.79
N LEU A 163 20.89 -8.78 8.26
CA LEU A 163 19.65 -8.08 7.94
C LEU A 163 19.56 -6.73 8.67
N HIS A 164 19.74 -5.62 7.98
CA HIS A 164 19.67 -4.29 8.59
C HIS A 164 18.46 -3.46 8.16
N TYR A 165 17.68 -3.93 7.18
CA TYR A 165 16.55 -3.20 6.61
C TYR A 165 15.29 -4.07 6.61
N ILE A 166 14.21 -3.54 7.16
CA ILE A 166 12.89 -4.16 7.17
C ILE A 166 11.85 -3.16 6.66
N TYR A 167 11.06 -3.59 5.68
CA TYR A 167 9.80 -2.95 5.33
C TYR A 167 8.63 -3.85 5.76
N ASP A 168 7.89 -3.42 6.78
CA ASP A 168 6.70 -4.14 7.26
C ASP A 168 5.43 -3.60 6.57
N CYS A 169 4.82 -4.44 5.74
CA CYS A 169 3.59 -4.12 4.99
C CYS A 169 2.30 -4.53 5.74
N ILE A 170 2.39 -4.99 6.99
CA ILE A 170 1.26 -5.45 7.82
C ILE A 170 1.16 -4.64 9.11
N CYS A 171 2.27 -4.50 9.84
CA CYS A 171 2.40 -3.72 11.07
C CYS A 171 1.40 -4.13 12.17
N SER A 172 1.52 -5.37 12.64
CA SER A 172 0.81 -5.87 13.83
C SER A 172 1.79 -6.39 14.87
N GLU A 173 1.32 -6.63 16.10
CA GLU A 173 2.18 -7.17 17.17
C GLU A 173 2.87 -8.48 16.76
N SER A 174 2.15 -9.36 16.06
CA SER A 174 2.70 -10.61 15.54
C SER A 174 3.81 -10.40 14.50
N THR A 175 3.69 -9.41 13.61
CA THR A 175 4.73 -9.13 12.60
C THR A 175 5.94 -8.46 13.25
N PHE A 176 5.70 -7.57 14.20
CA PHE A 176 6.75 -6.92 14.99
C PHE A 176 7.60 -7.92 15.78
N ALA A 177 7.01 -8.97 16.34
CA ALA A 177 7.75 -10.04 16.99
C ALA A 177 8.68 -10.77 16.01
N ILE A 178 8.21 -11.08 14.81
CA ILE A 178 9.03 -11.72 13.76
C ILE A 178 10.13 -10.77 13.28
N CYS A 179 9.82 -9.52 12.99
CA CYS A 179 10.79 -8.50 12.57
C CYS A 179 11.88 -8.28 13.63
N ALA A 180 11.53 -8.25 14.92
CA ALA A 180 12.48 -8.12 16.02
C ALA A 180 13.46 -9.30 16.08
N ALA A 181 12.95 -10.51 15.84
CA ALA A 181 13.74 -11.73 15.77
C ALA A 181 14.53 -11.88 14.45
N ALA A 182 14.09 -11.25 13.36
CA ALA A 182 14.83 -11.25 12.09
C ALA A 182 16.08 -10.37 12.13
N PHE A 183 16.06 -9.28 12.89
CA PHE A 183 17.23 -8.43 13.08
C PHE A 183 18.36 -9.14 13.85
N PRO A 184 19.63 -8.69 13.69
CA PRO A 184 20.77 -9.15 14.48
C PRO A 184 20.47 -9.05 15.97
N GLU A 185 21.05 -9.95 16.76
CA GLU A 185 20.89 -9.94 18.21
C GLU A 185 21.39 -8.62 18.79
N LYS A 186 20.75 -8.15 19.86
CA LYS A 186 21.09 -6.89 20.50
C LYS A 186 22.58 -6.87 20.88
N GLY A 187 23.29 -5.83 20.44
CA GLY A 187 24.73 -5.66 20.69
C GLY A 187 25.65 -6.44 19.74
N SER A 188 25.14 -7.31 18.86
CA SER A 188 25.97 -8.02 17.86
C SER A 188 26.33 -7.16 16.64
N PHE A 189 25.61 -6.05 16.43
CA PHE A 189 25.83 -5.09 15.37
C PHE A 189 25.73 -3.68 15.92
N THR A 190 26.70 -2.82 15.58
CA THR A 190 26.80 -1.44 16.08
C THR A 190 26.32 -0.40 15.07
N GLY A 191 26.05 -0.80 13.82
CA GLY A 191 25.44 0.07 12.83
C GLY A 191 23.94 0.22 13.02
N GLU A 192 23.32 1.00 12.13
CA GLU A 192 21.89 1.32 12.19
C GLU A 192 21.02 0.19 11.65
N LEU A 193 20.01 -0.21 12.42
CA LEU A 193 18.94 -1.12 12.01
C LEU A 193 17.69 -0.31 11.69
N LYS A 194 17.10 -0.50 10.50
CA LYS A 194 15.95 0.29 10.04
C LYS A 194 14.72 -0.56 9.85
N LEU A 195 13.62 -0.18 10.50
CA LEU A 195 12.30 -0.72 10.27
C LEU A 195 11.36 0.42 9.84
N ILE A 196 10.79 0.29 8.64
CA ILE A 196 9.73 1.19 8.18
C ILE A 196 8.42 0.43 8.08
N GLY A 197 7.35 0.98 8.66
CA GLY A 197 6.01 0.41 8.62
C GLY A 197 5.05 1.22 7.76
N VAL A 198 4.06 0.54 7.16
CA VAL A 198 2.87 1.20 6.56
C VAL A 198 1.87 1.72 7.60
N LEU A 199 2.04 1.34 8.87
CA LEU A 199 1.26 1.80 10.02
C LEU A 199 2.19 2.10 11.21
N PRO A 200 1.70 2.81 12.24
CA PRO A 200 2.48 3.13 13.42
C PRO A 200 3.14 1.89 14.03
N VAL A 201 4.39 2.06 14.45
CA VAL A 201 5.27 0.99 14.95
C VAL A 201 5.49 1.08 16.46
N ASP A 202 4.58 1.76 17.16
CA ASP A 202 4.71 2.05 18.59
C ASP A 202 4.83 0.81 19.48
N THR A 203 4.31 -0.32 19.03
CA THR A 203 4.39 -1.59 19.76
C THR A 203 5.58 -2.45 19.35
N PHE A 204 6.45 -1.97 18.45
CA PHE A 204 7.69 -2.67 18.11
C PHE A 204 8.65 -2.70 19.31
N ALA A 205 8.93 -3.90 19.82
CA ALA A 205 9.66 -4.09 21.07
C ALA A 205 11.08 -3.48 21.08
N ARG A 206 11.75 -3.44 19.92
CA ARG A 206 13.13 -2.96 19.78
C ARG A 206 13.24 -1.47 19.46
N LYS A 207 12.11 -0.74 19.35
CA LYS A 207 12.08 0.67 18.89
C LYS A 207 12.92 1.64 19.73
N ASN A 208 13.18 1.30 21.00
CA ASN A 208 13.93 2.13 21.94
C ASN A 208 15.39 1.70 22.08
N GLU A 209 15.86 0.74 21.27
CA GLU A 209 17.29 0.40 21.21
C GLU A 209 18.06 1.53 20.51
N GLU A 210 19.25 1.85 21.01
CA GLU A 210 20.05 3.03 20.58
C GLU A 210 20.33 3.05 19.08
N ASN A 211 20.56 1.88 18.47
CA ASN A 211 20.90 1.75 17.05
C ASN A 211 19.72 1.33 16.16
N VAL A 212 18.47 1.41 16.65
CA VAL A 212 17.27 1.04 15.90
C VAL A 212 16.48 2.29 15.51
N ASP A 213 16.35 2.50 14.20
CA ASP A 213 15.44 3.49 13.61
C ASP A 213 14.14 2.79 13.16
N ALA A 214 13.11 2.82 14.01
CA ALA A 214 11.79 2.25 13.71
C ALA A 214 10.75 3.35 13.54
N LYS A 215 10.21 3.50 12.32
CA LYS A 215 9.26 4.57 11.96
C LYS A 215 8.09 4.03 11.14
N ALA A 216 7.07 4.85 10.99
CA ALA A 216 6.02 4.69 9.99
C ALA A 216 6.00 5.91 9.08
N PHE A 217 5.51 5.74 7.85
CA PHE A 217 5.30 6.87 6.93
C PHE A 217 3.82 7.04 6.57
N LEU A 218 3.47 8.25 6.14
CA LEU A 218 2.12 8.57 5.67
C LEU A 218 2.15 8.90 4.18
N ALA A 219 1.54 8.03 3.37
CA ALA A 219 1.48 8.17 1.92
C ALA A 219 0.90 9.49 1.42
N TYR A 220 -0.01 10.07 2.21
CA TYR A 220 -0.67 11.34 1.91
C TYR A 220 0.29 12.53 1.80
N THR A 221 1.49 12.45 2.39
CA THR A 221 2.51 13.50 2.26
C THR A 221 3.00 13.69 0.81
N ALA A 222 2.78 12.69 -0.06
CA ALA A 222 3.08 12.78 -1.49
C ALA A 222 2.11 13.69 -2.28
N PHE A 223 1.00 14.14 -1.69
CA PHE A 223 -0.09 14.82 -2.41
C PHE A 223 0.01 16.34 -2.47
N GLY A 224 1.17 16.92 -2.15
CA GLY A 224 1.41 18.35 -2.39
C GLY A 224 0.66 19.30 -1.45
N LYS A 225 0.14 18.82 -0.32
CA LYS A 225 -0.67 19.63 0.59
C LYS A 225 -0.61 19.14 2.04
N ALA A 226 -0.94 20.04 2.96
CA ALA A 226 -1.21 19.69 4.34
C ALA A 226 -2.49 18.85 4.45
N PHE A 227 -2.54 17.97 5.44
CA PHE A 227 -3.72 17.14 5.71
C PHE A 227 -3.79 16.78 7.19
N SER A 228 -5.01 16.51 7.67
CA SER A 228 -5.25 15.97 9.01
C SER A 228 -5.66 14.51 8.87
N LYS A 229 -4.93 13.60 9.50
CA LYS A 229 -5.29 12.17 9.52
C LYS A 229 -4.78 11.49 10.78
N PHE A 230 -5.57 10.56 11.32
CA PHE A 230 -5.24 9.83 12.57
C PHE A 230 -5.02 10.74 13.79
N GLY A 231 -5.73 11.88 13.85
CA GLY A 231 -5.55 12.89 14.90
C GLY A 231 -4.23 13.67 14.79
N LEU A 232 -3.52 13.53 13.66
CA LEU A 232 -2.29 14.26 13.37
C LEU A 232 -2.55 15.30 12.30
N ASP A 233 -2.10 16.53 12.56
CA ASP A 233 -2.02 17.58 11.56
C ASP A 233 -0.63 17.55 10.92
N ILE A 234 -0.59 17.17 9.65
CA ILE A 234 0.65 16.99 8.90
C ILE A 234 0.79 18.16 7.92
N PRO A 235 1.89 18.95 8.01
CA PRO A 235 2.10 20.06 7.10
C PRO A 235 2.44 19.57 5.69
N PHE A 236 2.40 20.49 4.73
CA PHE A 236 2.89 20.22 3.40
C PHE A 236 4.43 20.11 3.41
N TYR A 237 4.96 19.03 2.86
CA TYR A 237 6.39 18.83 2.59
C TYR A 237 6.64 18.87 1.07
N PRO A 238 7.09 20.01 0.52
CA PRO A 238 7.41 20.14 -0.91
C PRO A 238 8.30 19.02 -1.44
N GLU A 239 9.31 18.64 -0.68
CA GLU A 239 10.29 17.62 -1.01
C GLU A 239 9.68 16.21 -1.14
N HIS A 240 8.61 15.91 -0.39
CA HIS A 240 7.87 14.65 -0.52
C HIS A 240 7.08 14.59 -1.84
N TYR A 241 6.42 15.70 -2.19
CA TYR A 241 5.69 15.82 -3.46
C TYR A 241 6.64 15.74 -4.66
N GLU A 242 7.75 16.50 -4.62
CA GLU A 242 8.76 16.48 -5.68
C GLU A 242 9.38 15.08 -5.85
N PHE A 243 9.68 14.39 -4.75
CA PHE A 243 10.10 13.00 -4.81
C PHE A 243 9.05 12.13 -5.48
N ALA A 244 7.78 12.24 -5.07
CA ALA A 244 6.69 11.44 -5.63
C ALA A 244 6.53 11.64 -7.15
N VAL A 245 6.62 12.89 -7.62
CA VAL A 245 6.58 13.22 -9.07
C VAL A 245 7.74 12.56 -9.82
N ARG A 246 8.99 12.67 -9.30
CA ARG A 246 10.16 12.03 -9.92
C ARG A 246 10.03 10.51 -9.92
N PHE A 247 9.59 9.95 -8.80
CA PHE A 247 9.45 8.51 -8.61
C PHE A 247 8.35 7.91 -9.51
N TRP A 248 7.23 8.61 -9.69
CA TRP A 248 6.18 8.20 -10.63
C TRP A 248 6.67 8.17 -12.07
N LYS A 249 7.44 9.17 -12.51
CA LYS A 249 8.02 9.18 -13.86
C LYS A 249 8.96 7.99 -14.10
N MET A 250 9.81 7.68 -13.12
CA MET A 250 10.67 6.50 -13.19
C MET A 250 9.85 5.20 -13.21
N SER A 251 8.84 5.10 -12.33
CA SER A 251 7.97 3.92 -12.24
C SER A 251 7.15 3.69 -13.49
N ALA A 252 6.68 4.76 -14.14
CA ALA A 252 5.98 4.70 -15.42
C ALA A 252 6.84 4.04 -16.51
N LYS A 253 8.12 4.42 -16.59
CA LYS A 253 9.07 3.78 -17.52
C LYS A 253 9.30 2.30 -17.18
N LEU A 254 9.41 1.96 -15.91
CA LEU A 254 9.56 0.56 -15.48
C LEU A 254 8.30 -0.29 -15.82
N LEU A 255 7.11 0.29 -15.71
CA LEU A 255 5.85 -0.35 -16.12
C LEU A 255 5.79 -0.57 -17.63
N GLU A 256 6.13 0.47 -18.42
CA GLU A 256 6.16 0.41 -19.88
C GLU A 256 7.18 -0.62 -20.39
N GLU A 257 8.34 -0.72 -19.75
CA GLU A 257 9.36 -1.74 -20.04
C GLU A 257 9.02 -3.13 -19.50
N GLY A 258 7.89 -3.30 -18.79
CA GLY A 258 7.48 -4.57 -18.19
C GLY A 258 8.39 -5.06 -17.06
N LYS A 259 9.24 -4.19 -16.50
CA LYS A 259 10.18 -4.51 -15.40
C LYS A 259 9.49 -4.60 -14.05
N ILE A 260 8.37 -3.91 -13.90
CA ILE A 260 7.46 -4.07 -12.77
C ILE A 260 6.05 -4.36 -13.30
N LYS A 261 5.33 -5.21 -12.59
CA LYS A 261 3.95 -5.60 -12.89
C LYS A 261 3.03 -5.32 -11.71
N ASN A 262 1.76 -5.17 -12.01
CA ASN A 262 0.72 -5.01 -10.99
C ASN A 262 0.51 -6.30 -10.20
N GLN A 263 -0.09 -6.15 -9.01
CA GLN A 263 -0.71 -7.28 -8.33
C GLN A 263 -2.00 -7.66 -9.09
N PRO A 264 -2.37 -8.94 -9.22
CA PRO A 264 -3.56 -9.34 -9.96
C PRO A 264 -4.82 -8.59 -9.52
N ALA A 265 -5.52 -7.99 -10.48
CA ALA A 265 -6.84 -7.42 -10.27
C ALA A 265 -7.87 -8.54 -10.09
N ILE A 266 -8.58 -8.51 -8.97
CA ILE A 266 -9.71 -9.38 -8.70
C ILE A 266 -10.97 -8.56 -8.97
N VAL A 267 -11.46 -8.65 -10.20
CA VAL A 267 -12.65 -7.90 -10.61
C VAL A 267 -13.89 -8.49 -9.94
N ARG A 268 -14.67 -7.62 -9.29
CA ARG A 268 -15.94 -7.92 -8.65
C ARG A 268 -17.04 -7.05 -9.28
N PRO A 269 -18.28 -7.56 -9.37
CA PRO A 269 -19.37 -6.80 -9.95
C PRO A 269 -19.88 -5.69 -9.03
N GLY A 270 -20.69 -4.78 -9.59
CA GLY A 270 -21.58 -3.91 -8.83
C GLY A 270 -21.06 -2.49 -8.58
N GLY A 271 -20.00 -2.09 -9.28
CA GLY A 271 -19.46 -0.72 -9.27
C GLY A 271 -19.26 -0.14 -7.87
N LEU A 272 -19.70 1.10 -7.66
CA LEU A 272 -19.54 1.79 -6.37
C LEU A 272 -20.26 1.10 -5.22
N LYS A 273 -21.36 0.37 -5.47
CA LYS A 273 -22.02 -0.41 -4.41
C LYS A 273 -21.15 -1.61 -4.03
N GLY A 274 -20.64 -2.33 -5.03
CA GLY A 274 -19.75 -3.47 -4.83
C GLY A 274 -18.50 -3.10 -4.03
N VAL A 275 -18.00 -1.87 -4.16
CA VAL A 275 -16.89 -1.36 -3.35
C VAL A 275 -17.17 -1.47 -1.84
N ILE A 276 -18.40 -1.16 -1.39
CA ILE A 276 -18.78 -1.25 0.03
C ILE A 276 -18.74 -2.71 0.49
N ASP A 277 -19.30 -3.62 -0.33
CA ASP A 277 -19.29 -5.06 -0.06
C ASP A 277 -17.83 -5.61 -0.06
N GLY A 278 -16.96 -5.11 -0.94
CA GLY A 278 -15.55 -5.50 -0.99
C GLY A 278 -14.71 -5.00 0.18
N MET A 279 -15.08 -3.87 0.79
CA MET A 279 -14.41 -3.41 2.01
C MET A 279 -14.60 -4.40 3.16
N LEU A 280 -15.78 -5.02 3.25
CA LEU A 280 -16.06 -6.10 4.19
C LEU A 280 -15.23 -7.36 3.89
N GLU A 281 -15.13 -7.74 2.61
CA GLU A 281 -14.31 -8.89 2.20
C GLU A 281 -12.83 -8.70 2.62
N VAL A 282 -12.29 -7.49 2.45
CA VAL A 282 -10.93 -7.14 2.86
C VAL A 282 -10.78 -7.13 4.38
N SER A 283 -11.73 -6.55 5.12
CA SER A 283 -11.65 -6.47 6.59
C SER A 283 -11.75 -7.85 7.27
N GLU A 284 -12.44 -8.80 6.64
CA GLU A 284 -12.57 -10.19 7.08
C GLU A 284 -11.39 -11.08 6.63
N GLY A 285 -10.39 -10.51 5.93
CA GLY A 285 -9.21 -11.26 5.49
C GLY A 285 -9.48 -12.28 4.38
N LYS A 286 -10.57 -12.12 3.62
CA LYS A 286 -10.97 -13.05 2.56
C LYS A 286 -10.23 -12.85 1.24
N VAL A 287 -9.43 -11.79 1.13
CA VAL A 287 -8.66 -11.46 -0.07
C VAL A 287 -7.19 -11.82 0.14
N SER A 288 -6.62 -12.61 -0.76
CA SER A 288 -5.21 -13.02 -0.72
C SER A 288 -4.57 -12.87 -2.09
N ALA A 289 -3.33 -12.37 -2.12
CA ALA A 289 -2.49 -12.23 -3.32
C ALA A 289 -3.15 -11.54 -4.53
N GLY A 290 -4.12 -10.67 -4.30
CA GLY A 290 -4.80 -9.89 -5.32
C GLY A 290 -5.42 -8.63 -4.72
N LYS A 291 -5.93 -7.75 -5.58
CA LYS A 291 -6.62 -6.53 -5.16
C LYS A 291 -8.01 -6.48 -5.74
N LEU A 292 -9.02 -6.27 -4.90
CA LEU A 292 -10.40 -6.14 -5.38
C LEU A 292 -10.55 -4.89 -6.23
N VAL A 293 -11.15 -5.04 -7.41
CA VAL A 293 -11.37 -4.00 -8.40
C VAL A 293 -12.83 -3.99 -8.84
N TYR A 294 -13.36 -2.78 -9.05
CA TYR A 294 -14.74 -2.55 -9.47
C TYR A 294 -14.75 -1.58 -10.65
N ARG A 295 -15.59 -1.87 -11.66
CA ARG A 295 -15.79 -0.98 -12.80
C ARG A 295 -16.89 0.02 -12.48
N ILE A 296 -16.64 1.29 -12.74
CA ILE A 296 -17.55 2.37 -12.34
C ILE A 296 -18.83 2.39 -13.16
N ASP A 297 -18.78 1.94 -14.42
CA ASP A 297 -19.95 1.83 -15.31
C ASP A 297 -20.97 0.77 -14.85
N GLU A 298 -20.56 -0.16 -13.99
CA GLU A 298 -21.45 -1.13 -13.33
C GLU A 298 -22.18 -0.54 -12.10
N THR A 299 -22.05 0.77 -11.84
CA THR A 299 -22.76 1.43 -10.73
C THR A 299 -24.26 1.55 -11.04
N THR A 300 -25.08 1.29 -10.02
CA THR A 300 -26.55 1.29 -10.05
C THR A 300 -27.16 2.54 -10.68
N THR A 301 -28.41 2.41 -11.13
CA THR A 301 -29.17 3.51 -11.74
C THR A 301 -29.55 4.60 -10.72
N ASP A 302 -29.92 5.79 -11.18
CA ASP A 302 -30.31 6.90 -10.29
C ASP A 302 -31.56 6.57 -9.47
N GLU A 303 -32.51 5.80 -10.03
CA GLU A 303 -33.72 5.33 -9.33
C GLU A 303 -33.40 4.36 -8.18
N GLU A 304 -32.34 3.56 -8.30
CA GLU A 304 -31.88 2.66 -7.24
C GLU A 304 -31.15 3.45 -6.14
N LEU A 305 -30.45 4.54 -6.50
CA LEU A 305 -29.76 5.41 -5.54
C LEU A 305 -30.74 6.19 -4.65
N GLU A 306 -31.83 6.71 -5.20
CA GLU A 306 -32.85 7.40 -4.40
C GLU A 306 -33.45 6.50 -3.30
N LYS A 307 -33.53 5.19 -3.55
CA LYS A 307 -33.95 4.22 -2.53
C LYS A 307 -32.88 4.04 -1.45
N MET A 308 -31.60 3.95 -1.84
CA MET A 308 -30.46 3.79 -0.93
C MET A 308 -30.19 5.02 -0.05
N ASP A 309 -30.43 6.24 -0.56
CA ASP A 309 -30.27 7.47 0.22
C ASP A 309 -31.19 7.48 1.47
N ASN A 310 -32.34 6.81 1.37
CA ASN A 310 -33.33 6.67 2.44
C ASN A 310 -33.02 5.51 3.42
N GLU A 311 -32.03 4.67 3.14
CA GLU A 311 -31.63 3.56 4.03
C GLU A 311 -30.64 4.03 5.12
N GLU A 312 -30.50 3.26 6.21
CA GLU A 312 -29.54 3.58 7.27
C GLU A 312 -28.07 3.48 6.84
N GLY A 313 -27.80 2.89 5.67
CA GLY A 313 -26.47 2.59 5.14
C GLY A 313 -25.96 1.20 5.52
N GLN A 314 -25.07 0.65 4.69
CA GLN A 314 -24.49 -0.67 4.93
C GLN A 314 -23.39 -0.57 5.99
N GLU A 315 -23.45 -1.45 7.00
CA GLU A 315 -22.47 -1.49 8.07
C GLU A 315 -21.13 -2.07 7.57
N ILE A 316 -20.05 -1.30 7.70
CA ILE A 316 -18.68 -1.73 7.47
C ILE A 316 -18.15 -2.33 8.78
N LYS A 317 -18.26 -3.65 8.91
CA LYS A 317 -17.65 -4.43 9.99
C LYS A 317 -16.17 -4.65 9.67
N GLY A 318 -15.29 -4.25 10.57
CA GLY A 318 -13.85 -4.50 10.49
C GLY A 318 -13.19 -4.24 11.83
N PRO A 319 -11.89 -4.56 12.01
CA PRO A 319 -11.12 -4.21 13.21
C PRO A 319 -11.33 -2.73 13.58
N ASP A 320 -11.23 -2.33 14.85
CA ASP A 320 -11.50 -0.95 15.28
C ASP A 320 -10.65 0.11 14.55
N LEU A 321 -9.51 -0.33 13.99
CA LEU A 321 -8.66 0.45 13.09
C LEU A 321 -9.35 0.84 11.76
N TYR A 322 -10.36 0.10 11.31
CA TYR A 322 -11.19 0.43 10.15
C TYR A 322 -12.34 1.35 10.57
N LYS A 323 -13.03 1.04 11.66
CA LYS A 323 -14.15 1.85 12.17
C LYS A 323 -13.74 3.29 12.52
N SER A 324 -12.54 3.48 13.06
CA SER A 324 -12.01 4.80 13.41
C SER A 324 -11.47 5.62 12.23
N GLN A 325 -11.18 4.99 11.08
CA GLN A 325 -10.49 5.62 9.95
C GLN A 325 -11.43 6.10 8.84
N TRP A 326 -12.68 5.64 8.85
CA TRP A 326 -13.78 6.21 8.07
C TRP A 326 -14.46 7.40 8.77
N MET A 327 -14.04 7.73 10.00
CA MET A 327 -14.57 8.89 10.72
C MET A 327 -13.89 10.18 10.25
N LYS A 328 -14.62 10.89 9.37
CA LYS A 328 -14.42 12.25 8.83
C LYS A 328 -13.60 12.35 7.54
#